data_AF-A0AAJ2GNA4-F1
#
_entry.id   AF-A0AAJ2GNA4-F1
#
_cell.length_a   1.000
_cell.length_b   1.000
_cell.length_c   1.000
_cell.angle_alpha   90.00
_cell.angle_beta   90.00
_cell.angle_gamma   90.00
#
_symmetry.space_group_name_H-M   'P 1'
#
loop_
_entity.id
_entity.type
_entity.pdbx_description
1 polymer ?
#
loop_
_entity_poly.entity_id
_entity_poly.type
_entity_poly.pdbx_seq_one_letter_code
_entity_poly.pdbx_strand_id
1 'polypeptide(L)'
;MDSAHLDEDPLEAANGGVTESQTAAATIIDPEHKGYVEYEIDIEKVLRTELPEVIAAIDLAPLTAAAVNSIPEGAKGAYVLFVDGYPVYAGKTDTRHGFRDRLNRHAFTIQNRRNLDPSKIAFKAIRILVFSNFDVEAILIDAMRKADGKALAWNDSGFGSNDPGHNREGQQPADFDISYPINIDRPLHLVRPGRYLPLLLLIALKQHLPYDLRYETDLKPGTDDKYISYRKGHIDQRNAEIIEVTDDDTTRTLLIKIMKALPVGWRTTVFPGRVILYKEDRRYRYEMESFTA
;
A
#
# COMPACT_ATOMS: atom_id res chain seq x y z
N MET A 1 81.00 49.98 39.18
CA MET A 1 80.94 48.53 38.89
C MET A 1 79.46 48.22 38.73
N ASP A 2 78.97 48.42 37.52
CA ASP A 2 78.69 47.37 36.49
C ASP A 2 77.28 46.82 36.72
N SER A 3 76.25 47.23 35.98
CA SER A 3 75.86 46.89 34.60
C SER A 3 75.53 45.40 34.41
N ALA A 4 74.26 45.10 34.10
CA ALA A 4 73.83 44.23 32.98
C ALA A 4 72.31 43.86 33.05
N HIS A 5 71.68 44.07 31.91
CA HIS A 5 70.37 43.62 31.39
C HIS A 5 69.92 42.21 31.74
N LEU A 6 68.60 42.02 31.85
CA LEU A 6 67.90 40.85 31.30
C LEU A 6 66.54 41.27 30.70
N ASP A 7 66.32 40.80 29.47
CA ASP A 7 65.29 41.14 28.50
C ASP A 7 63.92 40.45 28.74
N GLU A 8 62.92 40.98 28.01
CA GLU A 8 61.55 40.50 27.81
C GLU A 8 61.49 39.13 27.10
N ASP A 9 60.46 38.31 27.42
CA ASP A 9 59.42 37.86 26.46
C ASP A 9 58.38 36.92 27.12
N PRO A 10 57.18 36.73 26.52
CA PRO A 10 55.95 36.35 27.20
C PRO A 10 55.66 34.85 27.10
N LEU A 11 54.85 34.36 28.05
CA LEU A 11 54.27 33.02 28.03
C LEU A 11 53.32 32.85 26.84
N GLU A 12 53.90 32.25 25.81
CA GLU A 12 53.35 31.50 24.69
C GLU A 12 51.95 30.93 24.96
N ALA A 13 50.95 31.47 24.26
CA ALA A 13 49.65 30.84 24.07
C ALA A 13 49.84 29.65 23.11
N ALA A 14 49.76 28.44 23.66
CA ALA A 14 49.69 27.23 22.84
C ALA A 14 48.36 27.21 22.07
N ASN A 15 48.41 27.65 20.81
CA ASN A 15 47.41 27.39 19.78
C ASN A 15 47.30 25.87 19.56
N GLY A 16 46.43 25.21 20.31
CA GLY A 16 45.92 23.89 19.97
C GLY A 16 44.93 24.05 18.82
N GLY A 17 45.39 23.81 17.59
CA GLY A 17 44.55 23.84 16.40
C GLY A 17 43.34 22.92 16.57
N VAL A 18 42.16 23.48 16.34
CA VAL A 18 40.91 22.75 16.14
C VAL A 18 41.10 21.91 14.89
N THR A 19 41.37 20.63 15.07
CA THR A 19 41.25 19.64 13.99
C THR A 19 39.78 19.27 13.85
N GLU A 20 39.11 19.87 12.86
CA GLU A 20 37.86 19.32 12.33
C GLU A 20 38.09 17.84 11.97
N SER A 21 37.50 16.93 12.72
CA SER A 21 37.42 15.52 12.34
C SER A 21 36.05 15.29 11.71
N GLN A 22 35.97 15.49 10.40
CA GLN A 22 34.80 15.10 9.63
C GLN A 22 34.82 13.58 9.42
N THR A 23 33.77 12.90 9.84
CA THR A 23 33.37 11.63 9.23
C THR A 23 32.18 11.90 8.31
N ALA A 24 31.95 11.06 7.29
CA ALA A 24 31.08 11.35 6.13
C ALA A 24 29.62 11.80 6.43
N ALA A 25 29.17 11.71 7.69
CA ALA A 25 27.80 11.94 8.12
C ALA A 25 27.63 12.76 9.41
N ALA A 26 28.72 13.19 10.05
CA ALA A 26 28.63 13.84 11.35
C ALA A 26 29.62 14.99 11.53
N THR A 27 29.15 16.03 12.21
CA THR A 27 29.92 17.24 12.50
C THR A 27 30.04 17.38 14.01
N ILE A 28 31.27 17.53 14.50
CA ILE A 28 31.53 17.99 15.87
C ILE A 28 31.60 19.51 15.82
N ILE A 29 30.70 20.15 16.54
CA ILE A 29 30.71 21.59 16.75
C ILE A 29 31.33 21.78 18.13
N ASP A 30 32.45 22.51 18.19
CA ASP A 30 33.13 22.85 19.44
C ASP A 30 32.65 24.25 19.88
N PRO A 31 31.63 24.36 20.74
CA PRO A 31 31.26 25.62 21.32
C PRO A 31 32.37 26.08 22.28
N GLU A 32 32.53 27.39 22.47
CA GLU A 32 33.57 28.02 23.33
C GLU A 32 33.56 27.60 24.83
N HIS A 33 32.77 26.59 25.21
CA HIS A 33 32.56 26.11 26.56
C HIS A 33 33.39 24.86 26.85
N LYS A 34 34.35 24.98 27.77
CA LYS A 34 35.16 23.85 28.24
C LYS A 34 34.28 22.71 28.79
N GLY A 35 34.46 21.50 28.27
CA GLY A 35 33.78 20.28 28.73
C GLY A 35 32.45 19.96 28.04
N TYR A 36 32.05 20.71 27.01
CA TYR A 36 30.84 20.49 26.22
C TYR A 36 31.18 20.51 24.73
N VAL A 37 30.58 19.59 23.96
CA VAL A 37 30.65 19.59 22.48
C VAL A 37 29.26 19.31 21.93
N GLU A 38 28.95 19.87 20.79
CA GLU A 38 27.76 19.51 20.01
C GLU A 38 28.15 18.47 18.95
N TYR A 39 27.31 17.45 18.79
CA TYR A 39 27.52 16.39 17.82
C TYR A 39 26.27 16.25 16.97
N GLU A 40 26.36 16.70 15.72
CA GLU A 40 25.28 16.63 14.75
C GLU A 40 25.49 15.46 13.80
N ILE A 41 24.44 14.66 13.59
CA ILE A 41 24.43 13.55 12.61
C ILE A 41 23.38 13.87 11.55
N ASP A 42 23.81 13.99 10.29
CA ASP A 42 22.91 14.19 9.15
C ASP A 42 22.42 12.83 8.64
N ILE A 43 21.48 12.25 9.39
CA ILE A 43 20.90 10.93 9.07
C ILE A 43 20.19 10.95 7.71
N GLU A 44 19.57 12.08 7.33
CA GLU A 44 18.87 12.18 6.05
C GLU A 44 19.84 12.09 4.87
N LYS A 45 20.98 12.78 4.94
CA LYS A 45 22.05 12.67 3.92
C LYS A 45 22.59 11.25 3.79
N VAL A 46 22.79 10.55 4.92
CA VAL A 46 23.20 9.14 4.91
C VAL A 46 22.15 8.29 4.20
N LEU A 47 20.88 8.41 4.58
CA LEU A 47 19.79 7.67 3.96
C LEU A 47 19.69 7.96 2.45
N ARG A 48 19.85 9.22 2.03
CA ARG A 48 19.85 9.58 0.59
C ARG A 48 20.98 8.94 -0.20
N THR A 49 22.13 8.75 0.42
CA THR A 49 23.33 8.22 -0.24
C THR A 49 23.32 6.69 -0.23
N GLU A 50 23.06 6.07 0.93
CA GLU A 50 23.28 4.64 1.14
C GLU A 50 22.03 3.79 0.88
N LEU A 51 20.83 4.30 1.19
CA LEU A 51 19.59 3.51 1.10
C LEU A 51 19.34 2.93 -0.30
N PRO A 52 19.55 3.68 -1.42
CA PRO A 52 19.38 3.14 -2.76
C PRO A 52 20.36 1.99 -3.06
N GLU A 53 21.61 2.10 -2.60
CA GLU A 53 22.64 1.07 -2.81
C GLU A 53 22.32 -0.20 -2.02
N VAL A 54 21.88 -0.05 -0.77
CA VAL A 54 21.46 -1.19 0.06
C VAL A 54 20.26 -1.90 -0.58
N ILE A 55 19.26 -1.15 -1.07
CA ILE A 55 18.13 -1.75 -1.82
C ILE A 55 18.61 -2.45 -3.10
N ALA A 56 19.57 -1.86 -3.83
CA ALA A 56 20.10 -2.48 -5.05
C ALA A 56 20.77 -3.84 -4.76
N ALA A 57 21.48 -3.96 -3.63
CA ALA A 57 22.19 -5.18 -3.22
C ALA A 57 21.29 -6.32 -2.70
N ILE A 58 20.04 -6.04 -2.33
CA ILE A 58 19.09 -7.08 -1.85
C ILE A 58 18.60 -7.94 -3.03
N ASP A 59 18.58 -9.26 -2.87
CA ASP A 59 17.98 -10.16 -3.85
C ASP A 59 16.46 -9.98 -3.93
N LEU A 60 15.90 -10.16 -5.13
CA LEU A 60 14.45 -10.13 -5.33
C LEU A 60 13.80 -11.36 -4.69
N ALA A 61 12.79 -11.12 -3.85
CA ALA A 61 11.92 -12.16 -3.34
C ALA A 61 10.55 -12.10 -4.05
N PRO A 62 9.92 -13.24 -4.41
CA PRO A 62 8.62 -13.23 -5.06
C PRO A 62 7.54 -12.67 -4.13
N LEU A 63 6.60 -11.87 -4.65
CA LEU A 63 5.50 -11.29 -3.86
C LEU A 63 4.41 -12.34 -3.58
N THR A 64 4.74 -13.29 -2.72
CA THR A 64 3.87 -14.40 -2.30
C THR A 64 3.69 -14.38 -0.79
N ALA A 65 2.56 -14.94 -0.30
CA ALA A 65 2.32 -15.02 1.14
C ALA A 65 3.45 -15.76 1.89
N ALA A 66 4.04 -16.81 1.28
CA ALA A 66 5.14 -17.55 1.88
C ALA A 66 6.40 -16.67 2.08
N ALA A 67 6.83 -15.96 1.04
CA ALA A 67 7.98 -15.06 1.10
C ALA A 67 7.74 -13.83 1.99
N VAL A 68 6.52 -13.29 2.00
CA VAL A 68 6.17 -12.18 2.90
C VAL A 68 6.17 -12.65 4.36
N ASN A 69 5.66 -13.85 4.64
CA ASN A 69 5.62 -14.40 6.00
C ASN A 69 7.00 -14.86 6.52
N SER A 70 8.03 -15.00 5.67
CA SER A 70 9.40 -15.26 6.14
C SER A 70 10.08 -14.02 6.69
N ILE A 71 9.58 -12.81 6.39
CA ILE A 71 10.07 -11.56 7.00
C ILE A 71 9.79 -11.60 8.51
N PRO A 72 10.70 -11.13 9.39
CA PRO A 72 10.46 -11.09 10.83
C PRO A 72 9.16 -10.36 11.19
N GLU A 73 8.42 -10.89 12.16
CA GLU A 73 7.19 -10.27 12.64
C GLU A 73 7.44 -8.87 13.23
N GLY A 74 6.52 -7.94 12.97
CA GLY A 74 6.64 -6.55 13.43
C GLY A 74 7.75 -5.73 12.76
N ALA A 75 8.51 -6.29 11.81
CA ALA A 75 9.51 -5.55 11.05
C ALA A 75 8.85 -4.43 10.21
N LYS A 76 9.49 -3.26 10.23
CA LYS A 76 9.04 -2.01 9.61
C LYS A 76 10.20 -1.32 8.89
N GLY A 77 9.88 -0.55 7.85
CA GLY A 77 10.83 0.22 7.07
C GLY A 77 10.27 0.52 5.68
N ALA A 78 11.12 0.41 4.66
CA ALA A 78 10.78 0.71 3.28
C ALA A 78 10.85 -0.55 2.40
N TYR A 79 10.11 -0.54 1.29
CA TYR A 79 10.10 -1.62 0.31
C TYR A 79 9.90 -1.08 -1.11
N VAL A 80 10.32 -1.87 -2.08
CA VAL A 80 10.13 -1.60 -3.51
C VAL A 80 9.56 -2.86 -4.16
N LEU A 81 8.51 -2.69 -4.97
CA LEU A 81 7.93 -3.73 -5.80
C LEU A 81 8.49 -3.66 -7.21
N PHE A 82 8.64 -4.82 -7.82
CA PHE A 82 9.18 -5.00 -9.14
C PHE A 82 8.25 -5.86 -9.99
N VAL A 83 8.15 -5.55 -11.28
CA VAL A 83 7.50 -6.40 -12.30
C VAL A 83 8.56 -6.78 -13.32
N ASP A 84 8.79 -8.09 -13.51
CA ASP A 84 9.85 -8.60 -14.40
C ASP A 84 11.22 -7.94 -14.13
N GLY A 85 11.53 -7.65 -12.85
CA GLY A 85 12.78 -7.02 -12.43
C GLY A 85 12.84 -5.49 -12.53
N TYR A 86 11.80 -4.83 -13.05
CA TYR A 86 11.72 -3.36 -13.15
C TYR A 86 10.98 -2.75 -11.96
N PRO A 87 11.53 -1.70 -11.29
CA PRO A 87 10.89 -1.08 -10.14
C PRO A 87 9.61 -0.34 -10.54
N VAL A 88 8.47 -0.73 -9.96
CA VAL A 88 7.15 -0.16 -10.28
C VAL A 88 6.51 0.58 -9.12
N TYR A 89 6.87 0.28 -7.88
CA TYR A 89 6.29 0.94 -6.71
C TYR A 89 7.28 1.00 -5.55
N ALA A 90 7.48 2.15 -4.95
CA ALA A 90 8.18 2.30 -3.67
C ALA A 90 7.17 2.68 -2.59
N GLY A 91 7.34 2.13 -1.39
CA GLY A 91 6.48 2.47 -0.27
C GLY A 91 7.13 2.22 1.07
N LYS A 92 6.46 2.67 2.13
CA LYS A 92 6.86 2.40 3.51
C LYS A 92 5.75 1.73 4.31
N THR A 93 6.16 1.06 5.36
CA THR A 93 5.26 0.62 6.44
C THR A 93 4.89 1.81 7.32
N ASP A 94 3.88 1.69 8.17
CA ASP A 94 3.54 2.71 9.15
C ASP A 94 3.79 2.24 10.59
N THR A 95 3.47 3.07 11.58
CA THR A 95 3.70 2.75 12.99
C THR A 95 2.80 1.63 13.51
N ARG A 96 1.70 1.30 12.81
CA ARG A 96 0.72 0.27 13.19
C ARG A 96 0.89 -1.02 12.40
N HIS A 97 1.24 -0.94 11.13
CA HIS A 97 1.29 -2.06 10.19
C HIS A 97 2.72 -2.32 9.71
N GLY A 98 3.18 -3.56 9.83
CA GLY A 98 4.51 -3.98 9.40
C GLY A 98 4.58 -4.41 7.93
N PHE A 99 5.73 -4.95 7.52
CA PHE A 99 5.92 -5.47 6.17
C PHE A 99 4.91 -6.56 5.82
N ARG A 100 4.68 -7.50 6.75
CA ARG A 100 3.75 -8.61 6.53
C ARG A 100 2.35 -8.10 6.15
N ASP A 101 1.84 -7.09 6.86
CA ASP A 101 0.51 -6.53 6.58
C ASP A 101 0.45 -5.84 5.21
N ARG A 102 1.39 -4.93 4.97
CA ARG A 102 1.37 -4.09 3.76
C ARG A 102 1.62 -4.91 2.50
N LEU A 103 2.63 -5.78 2.52
CA LEU A 103 3.01 -6.63 1.39
C LEU A 103 1.98 -7.73 1.13
N ASN A 104 1.39 -8.35 2.17
CA ASN A 104 0.32 -9.33 1.93
C ASN A 104 -0.91 -8.66 1.31
N ARG A 105 -1.25 -7.43 1.69
CA ARG A 105 -2.35 -6.71 1.03
C ARG A 105 -2.03 -6.45 -0.44
N HIS A 106 -0.82 -6.01 -0.77
CA HIS A 106 -0.41 -5.84 -2.16
C HIS A 106 -0.44 -7.17 -2.93
N ALA A 107 0.13 -8.22 -2.35
CA ALA A 107 0.14 -9.58 -2.89
C ALA A 107 -1.28 -10.09 -3.16
N PHE A 108 -2.24 -9.75 -2.31
CA PHE A 108 -3.64 -10.09 -2.47
C PHE A 108 -4.30 -9.28 -3.60
N THR A 109 -4.15 -7.95 -3.60
CA THR A 109 -4.75 -7.04 -4.61
C THR A 109 -4.40 -7.39 -6.06
N ILE A 110 -3.19 -7.92 -6.30
CA ILE A 110 -2.70 -8.23 -7.66
C ILE A 110 -3.23 -9.57 -8.21
N GLN A 111 -3.71 -10.49 -7.37
CA GLN A 111 -4.01 -11.87 -7.77
C GLN A 111 -5.06 -11.96 -8.87
N ASN A 112 -6.01 -11.02 -8.86
CA ASN A 112 -7.18 -11.06 -9.72
C ASN A 112 -7.31 -9.84 -10.63
N ARG A 113 -6.17 -9.38 -11.16
CA ARG A 113 -6.12 -8.34 -12.18
C ARG A 113 -5.92 -8.93 -13.57
N ARG A 114 -6.56 -8.33 -14.58
CA ARG A 114 -6.26 -8.56 -16.00
C ARG A 114 -4.94 -7.89 -16.34
N ASN A 115 -4.23 -8.43 -17.34
CA ASN A 115 -2.94 -7.91 -17.83
C ASN A 115 -1.81 -7.87 -16.79
N LEU A 116 -2.00 -8.54 -15.64
CA LEU A 116 -0.99 -8.66 -14.60
C LEU A 116 -0.84 -10.13 -14.22
N ASP A 117 0.39 -10.62 -14.28
CA ASP A 117 0.77 -11.94 -13.82
C ASP A 117 1.46 -11.80 -12.46
N PRO A 118 0.83 -12.29 -11.37
CA PRO A 118 1.40 -12.22 -10.03
C PRO A 118 2.77 -12.90 -9.88
N SER A 119 3.08 -13.92 -10.70
CA SER A 119 4.36 -14.63 -10.62
C SER A 119 5.55 -13.77 -11.07
N LYS A 120 5.28 -12.69 -11.81
CA LYS A 120 6.28 -11.72 -12.27
C LYS A 120 6.56 -10.62 -11.25
N ILE A 121 5.82 -10.61 -10.14
CA ILE A 121 5.92 -9.56 -9.14
C ILE A 121 6.82 -10.01 -8.01
N ALA A 122 7.82 -9.17 -7.73
CA ALA A 122 8.79 -9.39 -6.68
C ALA A 122 8.89 -8.15 -5.78
N PHE A 123 9.54 -8.29 -4.64
CA PHE A 123 9.81 -7.19 -3.74
C PHE A 123 11.23 -7.25 -3.19
N LYS A 124 11.71 -6.08 -2.78
CA LYS A 124 12.83 -5.90 -1.85
C LYS A 124 12.32 -5.12 -0.65
N ALA A 125 12.76 -5.47 0.55
CA ALA A 125 12.35 -4.80 1.78
C ALA A 125 13.55 -4.61 2.72
N ILE A 126 13.64 -3.43 3.32
CA ILE A 126 14.70 -3.07 4.27
C ILE A 126 14.09 -2.60 5.58
N ARG A 127 14.43 -3.27 6.68
CA ARG A 127 14.04 -2.83 8.02
C ARG A 127 14.85 -1.59 8.40
N ILE A 128 14.16 -0.55 8.85
CA ILE A 128 14.78 0.69 9.33
C ILE A 128 14.23 0.94 10.73
N LEU A 129 15.08 0.96 11.76
CA LEU A 129 14.64 0.98 13.16
C LEU A 129 14.00 2.31 13.57
N VAL A 130 14.46 3.44 13.01
CA VAL A 130 13.97 4.79 13.32
C VAL A 130 13.56 5.51 12.03
N PHE A 131 12.64 4.91 11.27
CA PHE A 131 12.21 5.45 9.97
C PHE A 131 11.10 6.49 10.07
N SER A 132 10.35 6.54 11.18
CA SER A 132 9.16 7.39 11.31
C SER A 132 9.46 8.88 11.21
N ASN A 133 10.69 9.28 11.49
CA ASN A 133 11.13 10.67 11.49
C ASN A 133 11.65 11.13 10.11
N PHE A 134 11.77 10.22 9.14
CA PHE A 134 12.36 10.49 7.84
C PHE A 134 11.41 10.10 6.71
N ASP A 135 11.46 10.84 5.61
CA ASP A 135 10.69 10.49 4.42
C ASP A 135 11.44 9.50 3.52
N VAL A 136 11.67 8.30 4.06
CA VAL A 136 12.38 7.20 3.38
C VAL A 136 11.72 6.79 2.06
N GLU A 137 10.41 7.00 1.93
CA GLU A 137 9.67 6.76 0.70
C GLU A 137 10.04 7.78 -0.37
N ALA A 138 10.03 9.08 -0.04
CA ALA A 138 10.44 10.13 -0.96
C ALA A 138 11.91 9.96 -1.41
N ILE A 139 12.81 9.57 -0.49
CA ILE A 139 14.21 9.28 -0.81
C ILE A 139 14.33 8.17 -1.87
N LEU A 140 13.62 7.05 -1.69
CA LEU A 140 13.62 5.95 -2.64
C LEU A 140 12.99 6.34 -3.98
N ILE A 141 11.90 7.11 -3.96
CA ILE A 141 11.23 7.57 -5.17
C ILE A 141 12.18 8.44 -6.00
N ASP A 142 12.83 9.40 -5.36
CA ASP A 142 13.78 10.31 -6.01
C ASP A 142 14.96 9.53 -6.61
N ALA A 143 15.58 8.64 -5.81
CA ALA A 143 16.73 7.85 -6.28
C ALA A 143 16.38 6.96 -7.48
N MET A 144 15.23 6.27 -7.44
CA MET A 144 14.79 5.38 -8.52
C MET A 144 14.45 6.16 -9.79
N ARG A 145 13.74 7.29 -9.67
CA ARG A 145 13.39 8.14 -10.81
C ARG A 145 14.60 8.83 -11.44
N LYS A 146 15.60 9.16 -10.63
CA LYS A 146 16.87 9.69 -11.11
C LYS A 146 17.66 8.64 -11.92
N ALA A 147 17.60 7.37 -11.51
CA ALA A 147 18.22 6.26 -12.23
C ALA A 147 17.46 5.92 -13.53
N ASP A 148 16.12 5.92 -13.50
CA ASP A 148 15.26 5.76 -14.67
C ASP A 148 13.99 6.60 -14.49
N GLY A 149 13.80 7.61 -15.35
CA GLY A 149 12.66 8.53 -15.28
C GLY A 149 11.28 7.88 -15.47
N LYS A 150 11.24 6.63 -15.93
CA LYS A 150 9.99 5.83 -16.05
C LYS A 150 9.76 4.86 -14.89
N ALA A 151 10.72 4.76 -13.96
CA ALA A 151 10.57 3.93 -12.77
C ALA A 151 9.38 4.38 -11.93
N LEU A 152 8.86 3.44 -11.15
CA LEU A 152 7.83 3.72 -10.15
C LEU A 152 6.50 4.20 -10.73
N ALA A 153 6.14 3.68 -11.91
CA ALA A 153 4.90 4.01 -12.61
C ALA A 153 3.63 3.80 -11.75
N TRP A 154 3.68 2.98 -10.70
CA TRP A 154 2.53 2.74 -9.84
C TRP A 154 2.38 3.75 -8.70
N ASN A 155 3.42 4.51 -8.32
CA ASN A 155 3.36 5.44 -7.18
C ASN A 155 2.29 6.52 -7.34
N ASP A 156 2.10 7.04 -8.57
CA ASP A 156 1.12 8.10 -8.86
C ASP A 156 -0.15 7.57 -9.55
N SER A 157 -0.23 6.25 -9.74
CA SER A 157 -1.31 5.59 -10.50
C SER A 157 -2.55 5.24 -9.67
N GLY A 158 -2.46 5.37 -8.34
CA GLY A 158 -3.49 4.94 -7.38
C GLY A 158 -3.39 3.49 -6.89
N PHE A 159 -2.33 2.74 -7.24
CA PHE A 159 -2.08 1.38 -6.72
C PHE A 159 -2.11 1.27 -5.19
N GLY A 160 -1.56 2.27 -4.50
CA GLY A 160 -1.50 2.31 -3.03
C GLY A 160 -2.71 2.94 -2.34
N SER A 161 -3.71 3.41 -3.11
CA SER A 161 -4.87 4.16 -2.60
C SER A 161 -5.87 3.26 -1.89
N ASN A 162 -6.57 3.82 -0.91
CA ASN A 162 -7.69 3.14 -0.25
C ASN A 162 -9.00 3.38 -1.02
N ASP A 163 -9.99 2.53 -0.77
CA ASP A 163 -11.33 2.66 -1.31
C ASP A 163 -11.94 4.05 -0.98
N PRO A 164 -12.35 4.86 -1.97
CA PRO A 164 -12.78 6.24 -1.72
C PRO A 164 -14.12 6.38 -0.95
N GLY A 165 -14.84 5.29 -0.70
CA GLY A 165 -16.15 5.29 -0.03
C GLY A 165 -17.37 5.53 -0.94
N HIS A 166 -18.56 5.42 -0.36
CA HIS A 166 -19.87 5.59 -1.04
C HIS A 166 -20.04 7.00 -1.64
N ASN A 167 -20.88 7.15 -2.67
CA ASN A 167 -21.14 8.40 -3.42
C ASN A 167 -19.96 8.91 -4.27
N ARG A 168 -19.04 8.00 -4.59
CA ARG A 168 -17.87 8.27 -5.44
C ARG A 168 -17.78 7.29 -6.62
N GLU A 169 -18.87 6.61 -6.92
CA GLU A 169 -18.99 5.62 -7.99
C GLU A 169 -18.83 6.25 -9.38
N GLY A 170 -19.16 7.54 -9.53
CA GLY A 170 -18.98 8.30 -10.77
C GLY A 170 -17.59 8.91 -10.97
N GLN A 171 -16.66 8.78 -10.02
CA GLN A 171 -15.31 9.33 -10.15
C GLN A 171 -14.49 8.53 -11.16
N GLN A 172 -13.52 9.20 -11.78
CA GLN A 172 -12.57 8.54 -12.67
C GLN A 172 -11.80 7.45 -11.89
N PRO A 173 -11.74 6.22 -12.42
CA PRO A 173 -10.93 5.15 -11.82
C PRO A 173 -9.44 5.53 -11.80
N ALA A 174 -8.71 4.96 -10.86
CA ALA A 174 -7.26 5.10 -10.79
C ALA A 174 -6.59 4.54 -12.05
N ASP A 175 -5.51 5.15 -12.52
CA ASP A 175 -4.78 4.71 -13.71
C ASP A 175 -4.28 3.26 -13.59
N PHE A 176 -3.95 2.83 -12.36
CA PHE A 176 -3.65 1.43 -12.05
C PHE A 176 -4.82 0.52 -12.39
N ASP A 177 -6.03 0.85 -11.94
CA ASP A 177 -7.22 0.03 -12.16
C ASP A 177 -7.62 0.03 -13.64
N ILE A 178 -7.39 1.13 -14.37
CA ILE A 178 -7.61 1.19 -15.82
C ILE A 178 -6.65 0.25 -16.56
N SER A 179 -5.37 0.25 -16.17
CA SER A 179 -4.33 -0.57 -16.81
C SER A 179 -4.45 -2.05 -16.44
N TYR A 180 -4.83 -2.33 -15.20
CA TYR A 180 -4.92 -3.65 -14.59
C TYR A 180 -6.32 -3.86 -13.97
N PRO A 181 -7.38 -3.91 -14.79
CA PRO A 181 -8.73 -4.00 -14.27
C PRO A 181 -8.98 -5.35 -13.60
N ILE A 182 -9.93 -5.38 -12.67
CA ILE A 182 -10.31 -6.61 -11.97
C ILE A 182 -10.80 -7.69 -12.95
N ASN A 183 -10.54 -8.94 -12.60
CA ASN A 183 -10.96 -10.09 -13.37
C ASN A 183 -12.01 -10.90 -12.61
N ILE A 184 -13.29 -10.66 -12.88
CA ILE A 184 -14.39 -11.39 -12.22
C ILE A 184 -14.59 -12.81 -12.77
N ASP A 185 -13.81 -13.22 -13.77
CA ASP A 185 -13.90 -14.51 -14.48
C ASP A 185 -12.87 -15.54 -14.02
N ARG A 186 -11.89 -15.13 -13.21
CA ARG A 186 -10.94 -16.07 -12.62
C ARG A 186 -11.61 -16.83 -11.48
N PRO A 187 -11.49 -18.17 -11.45
CA PRO A 187 -11.93 -18.95 -10.30
C PRO A 187 -11.17 -18.47 -9.08
N LEU A 188 -11.93 -18.09 -8.07
CA LEU A 188 -11.40 -17.82 -6.76
C LEU A 188 -12.12 -18.82 -5.86
N HIS A 189 -11.39 -19.80 -5.33
CA HIS A 189 -11.92 -20.76 -4.35
C HIS A 189 -12.22 -20.06 -3.00
N LEU A 190 -12.94 -18.94 -3.03
CA LEU A 190 -13.26 -18.05 -1.91
C LEU A 190 -14.32 -18.64 -0.99
N VAL A 191 -15.20 -19.43 -1.58
CA VAL A 191 -16.37 -20.00 -0.93
C VAL A 191 -16.41 -21.47 -1.27
N ARG A 192 -16.70 -22.30 -0.26
CA ARG A 192 -16.84 -23.74 -0.47
C ARG A 192 -18.13 -24.01 -1.26
N PRO A 193 -18.18 -25.07 -2.09
CA PRO A 193 -19.43 -25.53 -2.67
C PRO A 193 -20.50 -25.77 -1.61
N GLY A 194 -21.75 -25.47 -1.96
CA GLY A 194 -22.87 -25.61 -1.03
C GLY A 194 -24.03 -24.69 -1.35
N ARG A 195 -24.97 -24.60 -0.40
CA ARG A 195 -26.19 -23.82 -0.53
C ARG A 195 -26.11 -22.59 0.36
N TYR A 196 -26.32 -21.41 -0.23
CA TYR A 196 -26.13 -20.13 0.45
C TYR A 196 -27.36 -19.23 0.30
N LEU A 197 -27.68 -18.48 1.36
CA LEU A 197 -28.51 -17.30 1.24
C LEU A 197 -27.68 -16.21 0.52
N PRO A 198 -28.26 -15.42 -0.42
CA PRO A 198 -27.52 -14.38 -1.14
C PRO A 198 -26.77 -13.40 -0.24
N LEU A 199 -27.34 -12.97 0.89
CA LEU A 199 -26.62 -12.14 1.86
C LEU A 199 -25.35 -12.81 2.39
N LEU A 200 -25.41 -14.09 2.79
CA LEU A 200 -24.24 -14.78 3.34
C LEU A 200 -23.14 -14.94 2.29
N LEU A 201 -23.54 -15.17 1.03
CA LEU A 201 -22.60 -15.20 -0.07
C LEU A 201 -21.95 -13.84 -0.32
N LEU A 202 -22.73 -12.74 -0.34
CA LEU A 202 -22.22 -11.38 -0.49
C LEU A 202 -21.22 -11.00 0.62
N ILE A 203 -21.49 -11.41 1.87
CA ILE A 203 -20.58 -11.22 2.99
C ILE A 203 -19.26 -11.96 2.75
N ALA A 204 -19.32 -13.25 2.37
CA ALA A 204 -18.14 -14.05 2.10
C ALA A 204 -17.31 -13.45 0.95
N LEU A 205 -17.96 -13.08 -0.15
CA LEU A 205 -17.30 -12.42 -1.29
C LEU A 205 -16.64 -11.11 -0.85
N LYS A 206 -17.36 -10.23 -0.13
CA LYS A 206 -16.80 -8.96 0.34
C LYS A 206 -15.57 -9.13 1.25
N GLN A 207 -15.48 -10.23 2.00
CA GLN A 207 -14.37 -10.49 2.91
C GLN A 207 -13.15 -11.13 2.21
N HIS A 208 -13.35 -11.79 1.06
CA HIS A 208 -12.34 -12.62 0.44
C HIS A 208 -11.98 -12.23 -0.99
N LEU A 209 -12.66 -11.25 -1.58
CA LEU A 209 -12.29 -10.71 -2.88
C LEU A 209 -11.04 -9.81 -2.79
N PRO A 210 -10.12 -9.91 -3.76
CA PRO A 210 -8.92 -9.06 -3.86
C PRO A 210 -9.19 -7.67 -4.45
N TYR A 211 -10.46 -7.24 -4.41
CA TYR A 211 -10.95 -5.94 -4.83
C TYR A 211 -12.26 -5.65 -4.11
N ASP A 212 -12.67 -4.39 -4.12
CA ASP A 212 -13.85 -3.99 -3.38
C ASP A 212 -15.12 -4.56 -4.03
N LEU A 213 -15.92 -5.22 -3.20
CA LEU A 213 -17.33 -5.46 -3.45
C LEU A 213 -18.16 -4.59 -2.50
N ARG A 214 -19.01 -3.75 -3.08
CA ARG A 214 -20.03 -3.01 -2.34
C ARG A 214 -21.40 -3.52 -2.72
N TYR A 215 -22.30 -3.51 -1.77
CA TYR A 215 -23.70 -3.81 -2.04
C TYR A 215 -24.58 -2.99 -1.10
N GLU A 216 -25.78 -2.68 -1.57
CA GLU A 216 -26.73 -1.86 -0.84
C GLU A 216 -27.18 -2.59 0.42
N THR A 217 -27.37 -1.83 1.48
CA THR A 217 -27.90 -2.31 2.75
C THR A 217 -29.09 -1.44 3.13
N ASP A 218 -29.96 -1.90 4.02
CA ASP A 218 -31.05 -1.05 4.47
C ASP A 218 -30.54 0.23 5.16
N LEU A 219 -31.37 1.26 5.18
CA LEU A 219 -31.17 2.41 6.05
C LEU A 219 -31.37 2.02 7.51
N LYS A 220 -30.61 2.65 8.40
CA LYS A 220 -30.77 2.50 9.84
C LYS A 220 -32.11 3.14 10.24
N PRO A 221 -32.93 2.45 11.05
CA PRO A 221 -34.22 3.00 11.48
C PRO A 221 -34.07 4.38 12.13
N GLY A 222 -34.89 5.34 11.70
CA GLY A 222 -34.89 6.71 12.21
C GLY A 222 -33.75 7.60 11.70
N THR A 223 -33.08 7.21 10.61
CA THR A 223 -32.08 8.06 9.93
C THR A 223 -32.33 8.05 8.43
N ASP A 224 -32.10 9.19 7.77
CA ASP A 224 -32.36 9.34 6.33
C ASP A 224 -31.14 9.00 5.45
N ASP A 225 -29.94 8.89 6.04
CA ASP A 225 -28.69 8.80 5.29
C ASP A 225 -27.66 7.80 5.86
N LYS A 226 -28.01 7.06 6.92
CA LYS A 226 -27.09 6.09 7.54
C LYS A 226 -27.47 4.68 7.21
N TYR A 227 -26.63 4.01 6.45
CA TYR A 227 -26.74 2.60 6.13
C TYR A 227 -26.44 1.71 7.34
N ILE A 228 -27.11 0.55 7.42
CA ILE A 228 -26.76 -0.49 8.39
C ILE A 228 -25.46 -1.20 7.98
N SER A 229 -24.95 -2.06 8.87
CA SER A 229 -23.77 -2.88 8.57
C SER A 229 -23.99 -3.76 7.34
N TYR A 230 -22.97 -3.89 6.49
CA TYR A 230 -22.96 -4.84 5.36
C TYR A 230 -23.30 -6.27 5.78
N ARG A 231 -22.99 -6.66 7.02
CA ARG A 231 -23.32 -7.99 7.56
C ARG A 231 -24.83 -8.23 7.74
N LYS A 232 -25.64 -7.16 7.77
CA LYS A 232 -27.10 -7.23 7.83
C LYS A 232 -27.77 -7.15 6.45
N GLY A 233 -27.10 -6.53 5.47
CA GLY A 233 -27.57 -6.46 4.08
C GLY A 233 -28.86 -5.66 3.89
N HIS A 234 -29.42 -5.77 2.68
CA HIS A 234 -30.75 -5.27 2.35
C HIS A 234 -31.82 -6.36 2.59
N ILE A 235 -33.07 -5.99 2.86
CA ILE A 235 -34.17 -6.94 3.08
C ILE A 235 -34.34 -7.96 1.94
N ASP A 236 -34.29 -7.52 0.69
CA ASP A 236 -34.32 -8.40 -0.50
C ASP A 236 -33.21 -9.47 -0.47
N GLN A 237 -31.99 -9.13 -0.02
CA GLN A 237 -30.89 -10.10 0.07
C GLN A 237 -31.11 -11.13 1.19
N ARG A 238 -31.85 -10.75 2.25
CA ARG A 238 -32.19 -11.64 3.37
C ARG A 238 -33.34 -12.58 3.04
N ASN A 239 -34.25 -12.15 2.17
CA ASN A 239 -35.48 -12.88 1.82
C ASN A 239 -35.40 -13.61 0.47
N ALA A 240 -34.32 -13.42 -0.28
CA ALA A 240 -34.09 -14.08 -1.56
C ALA A 240 -33.94 -15.60 -1.42
N GLU A 241 -34.22 -16.31 -2.51
CA GLU A 241 -34.09 -17.76 -2.57
C GLU A 241 -32.63 -18.23 -2.38
N ILE A 242 -32.49 -19.43 -1.83
CA ILE A 242 -31.19 -20.07 -1.63
C ILE A 242 -30.56 -20.40 -2.99
N ILE A 243 -29.29 -20.04 -3.16
CA ILE A 243 -28.50 -20.30 -4.36
C ILE A 243 -27.51 -21.43 -4.13
N GLU A 244 -27.25 -22.20 -5.18
CA GLU A 244 -26.25 -23.27 -5.20
C GLU A 244 -24.91 -22.75 -5.72
N VAL A 245 -23.85 -23.03 -4.98
CA VAL A 245 -22.45 -22.70 -5.27
C VAL A 245 -21.68 -23.99 -5.55
N THR A 246 -20.89 -23.96 -6.61
CA THR A 246 -20.08 -25.06 -7.15
C THR A 246 -18.62 -24.63 -7.27
N ASP A 247 -17.70 -25.59 -7.43
CA ASP A 247 -16.26 -25.29 -7.53
C ASP A 247 -15.89 -24.50 -8.80
N ASP A 248 -16.72 -24.57 -9.84
CA ASP A 248 -16.51 -23.88 -11.12
C ASP A 248 -17.02 -22.43 -11.10
N ASP A 249 -17.70 -22.02 -10.01
CA ASP A 249 -18.27 -20.68 -9.95
C ASP A 249 -17.17 -19.60 -9.80
N THR A 250 -17.16 -18.67 -10.75
CA THR A 250 -16.42 -17.42 -10.71
C THR A 250 -17.23 -16.33 -10.02
N THR A 251 -16.59 -15.23 -9.63
CA THR A 251 -17.29 -14.05 -9.10
C THR A 251 -18.43 -13.60 -10.03
N ARG A 252 -18.23 -13.63 -11.35
CA ARG A 252 -19.29 -13.34 -12.34
C ARG A 252 -20.49 -14.27 -12.15
N THR A 253 -20.26 -15.58 -12.18
CA THR A 253 -21.36 -16.56 -12.12
C THR A 253 -22.13 -16.46 -10.80
N LEU A 254 -21.43 -16.22 -9.69
CA LEU A 254 -22.05 -15.99 -8.39
C LEU A 254 -22.90 -14.71 -8.36
N LEU A 255 -22.41 -13.61 -8.93
CA LEU A 255 -23.18 -12.37 -9.05
C LEU A 255 -24.43 -12.59 -9.90
N ILE A 256 -24.33 -13.30 -11.04
CA ILE A 256 -25.49 -13.63 -11.88
C ILE A 256 -26.52 -14.48 -11.12
N LYS A 257 -26.07 -15.49 -10.35
CA LYS A 257 -26.95 -16.31 -9.50
C LYS A 257 -27.66 -15.46 -8.44
N ILE A 258 -26.93 -14.54 -7.78
CA ILE A 258 -27.51 -13.58 -6.84
C ILE A 258 -28.55 -12.70 -7.52
N MET A 259 -28.23 -12.13 -8.70
CA MET A 259 -29.17 -11.27 -9.44
C MET A 259 -30.46 -11.98 -9.79
N LYS A 260 -30.41 -13.26 -10.21
CA LYS A 260 -31.61 -14.06 -10.49
C LYS A 260 -32.49 -14.34 -9.28
N ALA A 261 -31.92 -14.31 -8.07
CA ALA A 261 -32.65 -14.54 -6.82
C ALA A 261 -33.24 -13.25 -6.22
N LEU A 262 -32.77 -12.08 -6.68
CA LEU A 262 -33.24 -10.78 -6.21
C LEU A 262 -34.45 -10.29 -7.03
N PRO A 263 -35.33 -9.45 -6.46
CA PRO A 263 -36.41 -8.83 -7.22
C PRO A 263 -35.92 -7.93 -8.37
N VAL A 264 -36.81 -7.58 -9.29
CA VAL A 264 -36.53 -6.57 -10.32
C VAL A 264 -36.12 -5.23 -9.69
N GLY A 265 -35.18 -4.54 -10.33
CA GLY A 265 -34.67 -3.23 -9.91
C GLY A 265 -33.27 -3.27 -9.29
N TRP A 266 -32.70 -4.46 -9.10
CA TRP A 266 -31.30 -4.61 -8.73
C TRP A 266 -30.39 -4.54 -9.96
N ARG A 267 -29.21 -3.97 -9.77
CA ARG A 267 -28.14 -3.87 -10.76
C ARG A 267 -26.80 -4.16 -10.12
N THR A 268 -26.05 -5.07 -10.74
CA THR A 268 -24.61 -5.21 -10.52
C THR A 268 -23.87 -4.39 -11.55
N THR A 269 -22.90 -3.60 -11.14
CA THR A 269 -22.04 -2.80 -12.02
C THR A 269 -20.58 -3.10 -11.72
N VAL A 270 -19.82 -3.44 -12.76
CA VAL A 270 -18.39 -3.76 -12.68
C VAL A 270 -17.59 -2.55 -13.17
N PHE A 271 -16.70 -2.06 -12.33
CA PHE A 271 -15.75 -0.98 -12.63
C PHE A 271 -14.33 -1.55 -12.76
N PRO A 272 -13.37 -0.80 -13.33
CA PRO A 272 -11.99 -1.27 -13.43
C PRO A 272 -11.40 -1.76 -12.10
N GLY A 273 -11.70 -1.13 -10.97
CA GLY A 273 -11.14 -1.49 -9.65
C GLY A 273 -12.09 -2.19 -8.66
N ARG A 274 -13.39 -2.30 -8.96
CA ARG A 274 -14.39 -2.74 -7.97
C ARG A 274 -15.69 -3.23 -8.60
N VAL A 275 -16.53 -3.86 -7.79
CA VAL A 275 -17.91 -4.24 -8.13
C VAL A 275 -18.88 -3.58 -7.16
N ILE A 276 -20.02 -3.11 -7.65
CA ILE A 276 -21.15 -2.69 -6.82
C ILE A 276 -22.42 -3.49 -7.17
N LEU A 277 -23.30 -3.68 -6.20
CA LEU A 277 -24.63 -4.29 -6.37
C LEU A 277 -25.66 -3.42 -5.63
N TYR A 278 -26.40 -2.58 -6.35
CA TYR A 278 -27.34 -1.60 -5.79
C TYR A 278 -28.74 -1.75 -6.42
N LYS A 279 -29.78 -1.29 -5.71
CA LYS A 279 -31.16 -1.30 -6.18
C LYS A 279 -31.45 0.02 -6.90
N GLU A 280 -30.89 0.15 -8.09
CA GLU A 280 -31.01 1.35 -8.93
C GLU A 280 -30.94 1.02 -10.42
N ASP A 281 -31.42 1.93 -11.26
CA ASP A 281 -31.27 1.87 -12.73
C ASP A 281 -30.17 2.82 -13.24
N ARG A 282 -29.29 3.27 -12.35
CA ARG A 282 -28.24 4.22 -12.71
C ARG A 282 -27.16 3.54 -13.54
N ARG A 283 -26.82 4.16 -14.67
CA ARG A 283 -25.61 3.84 -15.45
C ARG A 283 -24.46 4.76 -15.07
N TYR A 284 -23.28 4.19 -14.92
CA TYR A 284 -22.08 4.94 -14.56
C TYR A 284 -21.18 5.15 -15.77
N ARG A 285 -20.55 6.33 -15.85
CA ARG A 285 -19.66 6.70 -16.95
C ARG A 285 -18.52 5.69 -17.18
N TYR A 286 -18.03 5.07 -16.10
CA TYR A 286 -16.86 4.20 -16.09
C TYR A 286 -17.21 2.74 -15.81
N GLU A 287 -18.48 2.34 -16.00
CA GLU A 287 -18.84 0.93 -15.93
C GLU A 287 -18.21 0.17 -17.13
N MET A 288 -17.62 -0.99 -16.86
CA MET A 288 -17.13 -1.90 -17.91
C MET A 288 -18.25 -2.81 -18.38
N GLU A 289 -19.10 -3.25 -17.46
CA GLU A 289 -20.23 -4.12 -17.71
C GLU A 289 -21.23 -4.09 -16.54
N SER A 290 -22.43 -4.65 -16.77
CA SER A 290 -23.48 -4.70 -15.76
C SER A 290 -24.43 -5.88 -15.96
N PHE A 291 -25.04 -6.33 -14.86
CA PHE A 291 -26.08 -7.36 -14.84
C PHE A 291 -27.31 -6.82 -14.11
N THR A 292 -28.50 -7.15 -14.57
CA THR A 292 -29.78 -6.75 -13.94
C THR A 292 -30.58 -7.97 -13.54
N ALA A 293 -31.39 -7.84 -12.49
CA ALA A 293 -32.38 -8.85 -12.10
C ALA A 293 -33.60 -8.81 -13.02
#